data_AF-A0A6N9EKA0-F1
#
_entry.id   AF-A0A6N9EKA0-F1
#
_cell.length_a   1.000
_cell.length_b   1.000
_cell.length_c   1.000
_cell.angle_alpha   90.00
_cell.angle_beta   90.00
_cell.angle_gamma   90.00
#
_symmetry.space_group_name_H-M   'P 1'
#
loop_
_entity.id
_entity.type
_entity.pdbx_description
1 polymer ?
#
loop_
_entity_poly.entity_id
_entity_poly.type
_entity_poly.pdbx_seq_one_letter_code
_entity_poly.pdbx_strand_id
1 'polypeptide(L)'
;MTIQATTHSERQILQTIQGSRRNSNVAVALITSLGGIGFLLASASSFWQLDLLPAGQPSQLLFVPQGLVMGLYGIAGSLLALYFWIGIVLDVGSGENCFNQDSGRLTVRRRGFRRWIEVDLPLDDIQAVKVDIREGLNPRRRLALKLRSRRDLPLTGVGQPMALAELEASGARLASFLNVPLQGLN
;
A
#
# COMPACT_ATOMS: atom_id res chain seq x y z
N MET A 1 11.32 -5.84 -0.29
CA MET A 1 9.89 -6.07 0.04
C MET A 1 9.59 -7.47 -0.44
N THR A 2 9.65 -8.44 0.47
CA THR A 2 9.75 -9.87 0.13
C THR A 2 8.37 -10.41 -0.21
N ILE A 3 8.19 -10.97 -1.41
CA ILE A 3 7.09 -11.88 -1.68
C ILE A 3 7.37 -13.11 -0.81
N GLN A 4 6.81 -13.15 0.40
CA GLN A 4 6.86 -14.34 1.23
C GLN A 4 5.82 -15.32 0.70
N ALA A 5 6.29 -16.27 -0.11
CA ALA A 5 5.54 -17.47 -0.44
C ALA A 5 5.45 -18.32 0.84
N THR A 6 4.35 -18.21 1.57
CA THR A 6 4.09 -19.06 2.73
C THR A 6 3.03 -20.10 2.36
N THR A 7 3.37 -21.37 2.66
CA THR A 7 2.63 -22.64 2.48
C THR A 7 2.74 -23.32 1.11
N HIS A 8 3.60 -24.34 1.05
CA HIS A 8 3.73 -25.29 -0.05
C HIS A 8 2.75 -26.46 0.16
N SER A 9 1.72 -26.50 -0.68
CA SER A 9 1.17 -27.76 -1.18
C SER A 9 1.49 -27.74 -2.68
N GLU A 10 2.02 -28.81 -3.28
CA GLU A 10 2.55 -28.83 -4.66
C GLU A 10 1.60 -28.27 -5.74
N ARG A 11 0.31 -28.10 -5.40
CA ARG A 11 -0.77 -27.67 -6.30
C ARG A 11 -1.38 -26.31 -5.96
N GLN A 12 -0.82 -25.55 -5.01
CA GLN A 12 -1.33 -24.24 -4.62
C GLN A 12 -0.22 -23.19 -4.47
N ILE A 13 -0.45 -21.98 -5.00
CA ILE A 13 0.41 -20.81 -4.79
C ILE A 13 -0.42 -19.72 -4.11
N LEU A 14 0.04 -19.30 -2.92
CA LEU A 14 -0.49 -18.13 -2.22
C LEU A 14 0.51 -16.97 -2.31
N GLN A 15 0.06 -15.84 -2.86
CA GLN A 15 0.82 -14.60 -2.88
C GLN A 15 0.11 -13.57 -2.01
N THR A 16 0.77 -13.12 -0.95
CA THR A 16 0.26 -12.05 -0.09
C THR A 16 0.73 -10.69 -0.60
N ILE A 17 -0.12 -9.68 -0.49
CA ILE A 17 0.13 -8.31 -0.91
C ILE A 17 -0.02 -7.42 0.31
N GLN A 18 1.09 -6.77 0.68
CA GLN A 18 1.09 -5.81 1.77
C GLN A 18 0.41 -4.51 1.35
N GLY A 19 -0.63 -4.15 2.10
CA GLY A 19 -1.41 -2.94 1.92
C GLY A 19 -0.78 -1.72 2.55
N SER A 20 -1.58 -1.00 3.34
CA SER A 20 -1.20 0.26 3.96
C SER A 20 -0.32 0.10 5.21
N ARG A 21 -0.21 -1.10 5.78
CA ARG A 21 0.66 -1.40 6.93
C ARG A 21 2.15 -1.50 6.57
N ARG A 22 2.67 -0.52 5.84
CA ARG A 22 4.09 -0.41 5.52
C ARG A 22 4.79 0.47 6.53
N ASN A 23 6.04 0.14 6.86
CA ASN A 23 6.87 0.95 7.76
C ASN A 23 7.00 2.40 7.26
N SER A 24 7.05 2.61 5.94
CA SER A 24 7.03 3.96 5.34
C SER A 24 5.77 4.74 5.68
N ASN A 25 4.61 4.09 5.64
CA ASN A 25 3.33 4.73 5.93
C ASN A 25 3.20 5.02 7.43
N VAL A 26 3.67 4.10 8.28
CA VAL A 26 3.73 4.30 9.73
C VAL A 26 4.64 5.48 10.08
N ALA A 27 5.82 5.57 9.47
CA ALA A 27 6.74 6.69 9.67
C ALA A 27 6.10 8.04 9.28
N VAL A 28 5.45 8.11 8.12
CA VAL A 28 4.74 9.33 7.67
C VAL A 28 3.57 9.67 8.61
N ALA A 29 2.79 8.68 9.04
CA ALA A 29 1.71 8.88 10.00
C ALA A 29 2.23 9.43 11.33
N LEU A 30 3.33 8.89 11.85
CA LEU A 30 3.98 9.36 13.09
C LEU A 30 4.47 10.80 12.97
N ILE A 31 5.21 11.13 11.90
CA ILE A 31 5.72 12.49 11.67
C ILE A 31 4.55 13.48 11.56
N THR A 32 3.50 13.11 10.84
CA THR A 32 2.30 13.95 10.67
C THR A 32 1.54 14.13 11.99
N SER A 33 1.42 13.07 12.80
CA SER A 33 0.83 13.13 14.14
C SER A 33 1.62 14.06 15.06
N LEU A 34 2.94 13.94 15.10
CA LEU A 34 3.80 14.79 15.92
C LEU A 34 3.68 16.26 15.50
N GLY A 35 3.68 16.54 14.20
CA GLY A 35 3.47 17.90 13.70
C GLY A 35 2.09 18.47 14.04
N GLY A 36 1.02 17.69 13.84
CA GLY A 36 -0.35 18.09 14.17
C GLY A 36 -0.54 18.39 15.65
N ILE A 37 -0.10 17.47 16.52
CA ILE A 37 -0.14 17.64 17.98
C ILE A 37 0.73 18.81 18.41
N GLY A 38 1.95 18.95 17.86
CA GLY A 38 2.85 20.05 18.17
C GLY A 38 2.24 21.42 17.88
N PHE A 39 1.60 21.59 16.73
CA PHE A 39 0.92 22.83 16.39
C PHE A 39 -0.33 23.11 17.24
N LEU A 40 -1.10 22.08 17.60
CA LEU A 40 -2.21 22.24 18.55
C LEU A 40 -1.72 22.67 19.94
N LEU A 41 -0.62 22.07 20.43
CA LEU A 41 -0.01 22.44 21.70
C LEU A 41 0.57 23.85 21.67
N ALA A 42 1.20 24.27 20.57
CA ALA A 42 1.68 25.65 20.39
C ALA A 42 0.53 26.66 20.41
N SER A 43 -0.57 26.37 19.72
CA SER A 43 -1.78 27.21 19.74
C SER A 43 -2.40 27.31 21.14
N ALA A 44 -2.51 26.18 21.84
CA ALA A 44 -3.05 26.12 23.20
C ALA A 44 -2.15 26.84 24.21
N SER A 45 -0.84 26.70 24.05
CA SER A 45 0.17 27.39 24.86
C SER A 45 0.07 28.91 24.73
N SER A 46 -0.12 29.42 23.51
CA SER A 46 -0.33 30.84 23.25
C SER A 46 -1.66 31.38 23.81
N PHE A 47 -2.69 30.54 23.88
CA PHE A 47 -3.99 30.91 24.48
C PHE A 47 -3.94 30.97 26.01
N TRP A 48 -3.31 29.99 26.65
CA TRP A 48 -3.22 29.89 28.12
C TRP A 48 -1.98 30.56 28.73
N GLN A 49 -1.05 31.05 27.89
CA GLN A 49 0.26 31.57 28.29
C GLN A 49 1.09 30.59 29.15
N LEU A 50 0.91 29.30 28.91
CA LEU A 50 1.64 28.21 29.57
C LEU A 50 2.45 27.46 28.52
N ASP A 51 3.75 27.22 28.77
CA ASP A 51 4.59 26.46 27.85
C ASP A 51 4.26 24.96 27.92
N LEU A 52 3.39 24.51 27.02
CA LEU A 52 2.98 23.10 26.90
C LEU A 52 3.97 22.24 26.11
N LEU A 53 4.86 22.87 25.35
CA LEU A 53 5.90 22.19 24.59
C LEU A 53 7.18 22.09 25.41
N PRO A 54 7.89 20.96 25.37
CA PRO A 54 9.14 20.76 26.12
C PRO A 54 10.29 21.66 25.64
N ALA A 55 10.16 22.27 24.46
CA ALA A 55 11.13 23.17 23.88
C ALA A 55 10.44 24.36 23.20
N GLY A 56 11.04 25.55 23.35
CA GLY A 56 10.51 26.84 22.87
C GLY A 56 9.85 27.68 23.96
N GLN A 57 9.50 28.92 23.64
CA GLN A 57 8.68 29.83 24.47
C GLN A 57 7.35 30.16 23.77
N PRO A 58 6.52 29.15 23.42
CA PRO A 58 5.24 29.38 22.74
C PRO A 58 4.25 30.21 23.56
N SER A 59 4.41 30.32 24.88
CA SER A 59 3.67 31.26 25.75
C SER A 59 3.85 32.73 25.37
N GLN A 60 4.97 33.10 24.74
CA GLN A 60 5.26 34.47 24.31
C GLN A 60 4.62 34.83 22.96
N LEU A 61 4.02 33.85 22.26
CA LEU A 61 3.34 34.10 21.00
C LEU A 61 2.01 34.83 21.24
N LEU A 62 1.77 35.87 20.45
CA LEU A 62 0.44 36.49 20.36
C LEU A 62 -0.56 35.47 19.78
N PHE A 63 -1.60 35.16 20.56
CA PHE A 63 -2.63 34.20 20.15
C PHE A 63 -3.27 34.58 18.81
N VAL A 64 -3.54 35.87 18.61
CA VAL A 64 -3.98 36.41 17.32
C VAL A 64 -2.85 37.26 16.72
N PRO A 65 -2.42 37.01 15.48
CA PRO A 65 -2.90 35.99 14.53
C PRO A 65 -2.19 34.63 14.65
N GLN A 66 -1.01 34.59 15.27
CA GLN A 66 -0.04 33.50 15.08
C GLN A 66 -0.46 32.20 15.76
N GLY A 67 -0.96 32.26 17.00
CA GLY A 67 -1.50 31.10 17.71
C GLY A 67 -2.69 30.47 16.96
N LEU A 68 -3.61 31.30 16.44
CA LEU A 68 -4.77 30.84 15.68
C LEU A 68 -4.38 30.13 14.37
N VAL A 69 -3.40 30.68 13.63
CA VAL A 69 -2.86 30.05 12.42
C VAL A 69 -2.20 28.70 12.75
N MET A 70 -1.42 28.62 13.83
CA MET A 70 -0.86 27.36 14.31
C MET A 70 -1.98 26.36 14.64
N GLY A 71 -3.05 26.81 15.30
CA GLY A 71 -4.21 25.98 15.62
C GLY A 71 -4.87 25.39 14.37
N LEU A 72 -5.08 26.20 13.33
CA LEU A 72 -5.63 25.72 12.05
C LEU A 72 -4.73 24.67 11.39
N TYR A 73 -3.41 24.90 11.34
CA TYR A 73 -2.46 23.90 10.84
C TYR A 73 -2.43 22.64 11.70
N GLY A 74 -2.57 22.77 13.02
CA GLY A 74 -2.66 21.65 13.95
C GLY A 74 -3.89 20.79 13.72
N ILE A 75 -5.06 21.42 13.51
CA ILE A 75 -6.32 20.71 13.17
C ILE A 75 -6.15 19.99 11.83
N ALA A 76 -5.68 20.67 10.79
CA ALA A 76 -5.48 20.07 9.47
C ALA A 76 -4.48 18.90 9.51
N GLY A 77 -3.35 19.08 10.18
CA GLY A 77 -2.34 18.04 10.37
C GLY A 77 -2.87 16.84 11.17
N SER A 78 -3.67 17.09 12.21
CA SER A 78 -4.27 16.03 13.04
C SER A 78 -5.33 15.23 12.29
N LEU A 79 -6.17 15.89 11.48
CA LEU A 79 -7.13 15.22 10.61
C LEU A 79 -6.42 14.38 9.53
N LEU A 80 -5.34 14.89 8.96
CA LEU A 80 -4.52 14.16 8.00
C LEU A 80 -3.84 12.94 8.64
N ALA A 81 -3.29 13.12 9.84
CA ALA A 81 -2.71 12.01 10.60
C ALA A 81 -3.76 10.93 10.92
N LEU A 82 -4.96 11.34 11.37
CA LEU A 82 -6.07 10.42 11.60
C LEU A 82 -6.43 9.64 10.34
N TYR A 83 -6.48 10.30 9.18
CA TYR A 83 -6.70 9.64 7.89
C TYR A 83 -5.64 8.56 7.61
N PHE A 84 -4.34 8.86 7.82
CA PHE A 84 -3.28 7.87 7.65
C PHE A 84 -3.42 6.69 8.61
N TRP A 85 -3.69 6.95 9.90
CA TRP A 85 -3.89 5.89 10.89
C TRP A 85 -5.09 5.00 10.54
N ILE A 86 -6.21 5.57 10.11
CA ILE A 86 -7.37 4.79 9.63
C ILE A 86 -6.97 3.88 8.46
N GLY A 87 -6.23 4.41 7.48
CA GLY A 87 -5.74 3.62 6.34
C GLY A 87 -4.85 2.44 6.76
N ILE A 88 -3.96 2.66 7.74
CA ILE A 88 -3.07 1.64 8.30
C ILE A 88 -3.85 0.59 9.10
N VAL A 89 -4.78 1.01 9.96
CA VAL A 89 -5.61 0.11 10.78
C VAL A 89 -6.44 -0.81 9.90
N LEU A 90 -7.11 -0.24 8.88
CA LEU A 90 -7.93 -0.99 7.91
C LEU A 90 -7.10 -1.81 6.91
N ASP A 91 -5.78 -1.59 6.89
CA ASP A 91 -4.82 -2.16 5.95
C ASP A 91 -5.28 -2.06 4.49
N VAL A 92 -5.71 -0.86 4.11
CA VAL A 92 -6.30 -0.63 2.79
C VAL A 92 -5.30 -0.99 1.69
N GLY A 93 -5.77 -1.71 0.68
CA GLY A 93 -4.97 -2.18 -0.44
C GLY A 93 -4.20 -3.48 -0.20
N SER A 94 -4.32 -4.08 1.00
CA SER A 94 -3.80 -5.44 1.21
C SER A 94 -4.60 -6.46 0.44
N GLY A 95 -4.07 -7.67 0.29
CA GLY A 95 -4.78 -8.69 -0.45
C GLY A 95 -3.97 -9.95 -0.61
N GLU A 96 -4.59 -10.92 -1.26
CA GLU A 96 -4.04 -12.24 -1.50
C GLU A 96 -4.40 -12.67 -2.92
N ASN A 97 -3.50 -13.38 -3.58
CA ASN A 97 -3.78 -14.13 -4.80
C ASN A 97 -3.59 -15.61 -4.47
N CYS A 98 -4.65 -16.39 -4.55
CA CYS A 98 -4.60 -17.84 -4.39
C CYS A 98 -4.79 -18.49 -5.76
N PHE A 99 -3.79 -19.24 -6.20
CA PHE A 99 -3.86 -20.07 -7.40
C PHE A 99 -3.96 -21.52 -6.95
N ASN A 100 -5.04 -22.21 -7.32
CA ASN A 100 -5.29 -23.58 -6.91
C ASN A 100 -5.51 -24.46 -8.14
N GLN A 101 -4.58 -25.40 -8.39
CA GLN A 101 -4.68 -26.35 -9.49
C GLN A 101 -5.71 -27.45 -9.23
N ASP A 102 -5.95 -27.84 -7.97
CA ASP A 102 -6.94 -28.87 -7.64
C ASP A 102 -8.37 -28.40 -7.92
N SER A 103 -8.67 -27.14 -7.61
CA SER A 103 -9.98 -26.55 -7.91
C SER A 103 -10.05 -25.95 -9.32
N GLY A 104 -8.91 -25.77 -10.00
CA GLY A 104 -8.83 -25.10 -11.30
C GLY A 104 -9.21 -23.62 -11.26
N ARG A 105 -9.10 -22.95 -10.10
CA ARG A 105 -9.54 -21.56 -9.92
C ARG A 105 -8.45 -20.65 -9.36
N LEU A 106 -8.50 -19.40 -9.81
CA LEU A 106 -7.80 -18.25 -9.27
C LEU A 106 -8.77 -17.43 -8.42
N THR A 107 -8.42 -17.20 -7.16
CA THR A 107 -9.12 -16.27 -6.26
C THR A 107 -8.22 -15.09 -5.94
N VAL A 108 -8.64 -13.90 -6.36
CA VAL A 108 -7.95 -12.63 -6.07
C VAL A 108 -8.78 -11.85 -5.07
N ARG A 109 -8.22 -11.68 -3.87
CA ARG A 109 -8.84 -10.93 -2.77
C ARG A 109 -8.10 -9.62 -2.54
N ARG A 110 -8.82 -8.52 -2.42
CA ARG A 110 -8.28 -7.18 -2.15
C ARG A 110 -9.09 -6.48 -1.07
N ARG A 111 -8.40 -5.81 -0.14
CA ARG A 111 -8.97 -5.02 0.93
C ARG A 111 -9.27 -3.61 0.43
N GLY A 112 -10.54 -3.29 0.24
CA GLY A 112 -11.00 -1.91 0.05
C GLY A 112 -11.11 -1.17 1.38
N PHE A 113 -11.52 0.10 1.33
CA PHE A 113 -11.70 0.92 2.54
C PHE A 113 -12.80 0.39 3.48
N ARG A 114 -13.88 -0.20 2.92
CA ARG A 114 -15.02 -0.70 3.70
C ARG A 114 -15.34 -2.18 3.49
N ARG A 115 -14.94 -2.76 2.36
CA ARG A 115 -15.31 -4.12 1.96
C ARG A 115 -14.12 -4.87 1.36
N TRP A 116 -14.15 -6.19 1.47
CA TRP A 116 -13.32 -7.06 0.66
C TRP A 116 -13.88 -7.10 -0.77
N ILE A 117 -12.99 -7.09 -1.74
CA ILE A 117 -13.29 -7.27 -3.16
C ILE A 117 -12.65 -8.59 -3.55
N GLU A 118 -13.47 -9.53 -3.98
CA GLU A 118 -13.06 -10.87 -4.38
C GLU A 118 -13.40 -11.07 -5.84
N VAL A 119 -12.45 -11.65 -6.57
CA VAL A 119 -12.59 -11.97 -7.99
C VAL A 119 -12.15 -13.41 -8.18
N ASP A 120 -13.09 -14.26 -8.55
CA ASP A 120 -12.84 -15.66 -8.89
C ASP A 120 -12.89 -15.88 -10.39
N LEU A 121 -11.87 -16.55 -10.93
CA LEU A 121 -11.71 -16.86 -12.34
C LEU A 121 -11.25 -18.31 -12.50
N PRO A 122 -11.65 -19.01 -13.57
CA PRO A 122 -11.04 -20.30 -13.91
C PRO A 122 -9.60 -20.09 -14.39
N LEU A 123 -8.70 -21.04 -14.12
CA LEU A 123 -7.31 -20.96 -14.59
C LEU A 123 -7.21 -21.02 -16.12
N ASP A 124 -8.15 -21.69 -16.78
CA ASP A 124 -8.21 -21.83 -18.25
C ASP A 124 -8.43 -20.49 -18.99
N ASP A 125 -8.95 -19.48 -18.30
CA ASP A 125 -9.11 -18.13 -18.86
C ASP A 125 -7.79 -17.35 -18.93
N ILE A 126 -6.74 -17.83 -18.24
CA ILE A 126 -5.42 -17.20 -18.22
C ILE A 126 -4.66 -17.62 -19.48
N GLN A 127 -4.29 -16.64 -20.31
CA GLN A 127 -3.55 -16.88 -21.55
C GLN A 127 -2.03 -16.77 -21.37
N ALA A 128 -1.59 -15.83 -20.54
CA ALA A 128 -0.17 -15.55 -20.34
C ALA A 128 0.05 -14.81 -19.03
N VAL A 129 1.24 -14.98 -18.46
CA VAL A 129 1.76 -14.09 -17.42
C VAL A 129 2.47 -12.94 -18.11
N LYS A 130 2.05 -11.70 -17.85
CA LYS A 130 2.60 -10.50 -18.45
C LYS A 130 3.44 -9.73 -17.44
N VAL A 131 4.66 -9.39 -17.84
CA VAL A 131 5.57 -8.52 -17.12
C VAL A 131 5.44 -7.12 -17.72
N ASP A 132 4.98 -6.14 -16.93
CA ASP A 132 4.89 -4.73 -17.34
C ASP A 132 6.07 -3.97 -16.73
N ILE A 133 7.03 -3.65 -17.60
CA ILE A 133 8.22 -2.86 -17.26
C ILE A 133 8.09 -1.52 -17.96
N ARG A 134 8.04 -0.45 -17.17
CA ARG A 134 8.17 0.93 -17.65
C ARG A 134 9.35 1.57 -16.96
N GLU A 135 10.28 2.06 -17.74
CA GLU A 135 11.43 2.82 -17.28
C GLU A 135 11.22 4.32 -17.50
N GLY A 136 11.95 5.16 -16.78
CA GLY A 136 11.84 6.63 -16.84
C GLY A 136 11.57 7.25 -15.47
N LEU A 137 10.97 8.46 -15.47
CA LEU A 137 10.75 9.26 -14.24
C LEU A 137 9.77 8.60 -13.24
N ASN A 138 8.92 7.68 -13.70
CA ASN A 138 8.01 6.90 -12.85
C ASN A 138 8.13 5.42 -13.19
N PRO A 139 9.20 4.74 -12.71
CA PRO A 139 9.45 3.36 -13.04
C PRO A 139 8.33 2.48 -12.50
N ARG A 140 7.83 1.55 -13.31
CA ARG A 140 6.83 0.56 -12.92
C ARG A 140 7.32 -0.82 -13.32
N ARG A 141 7.36 -1.73 -12.35
CA ARG A 141 7.67 -3.15 -12.55
C ARG A 141 6.57 -3.95 -11.89
N ARG A 142 5.70 -4.56 -12.69
CA ARG A 142 4.46 -5.20 -12.23
C ARG A 142 4.21 -6.52 -12.95
N LEU A 143 3.67 -7.49 -12.23
CA LEU A 143 3.13 -8.71 -12.83
C LEU A 143 1.63 -8.54 -13.05
N ALA A 144 1.16 -8.95 -14.21
CA ALA A 144 -0.24 -9.00 -14.57
C ALA A 144 -0.56 -10.33 -15.25
N LEU A 145 -1.83 -10.74 -15.21
CA LEU A 145 -2.33 -11.86 -15.98
C LEU A 145 -3.08 -11.35 -17.20
N LYS A 146 -2.74 -11.90 -18.36
CA LYS A 146 -3.50 -11.68 -19.59
C LYS A 146 -4.65 -12.68 -19.62
N LEU A 147 -5.88 -12.17 -19.64
CA LEU A 147 -7.10 -12.98 -19.65
C LEU A 147 -7.68 -13.04 -21.07
N ARG A 148 -8.37 -14.13 -21.42
CA ARG A 148 -8.92 -14.36 -22.76
C ARG A 148 -9.96 -13.33 -23.20
N SER A 149 -10.87 -12.96 -22.29
CA SER A 149 -12.03 -12.12 -22.61
C SER A 149 -12.19 -10.92 -21.68
N ARG A 150 -11.12 -10.54 -20.96
CA ARG A 150 -11.14 -9.45 -19.96
C ARG A 150 -9.88 -8.62 -20.01
N ARG A 151 -9.91 -7.47 -19.34
CA ARG A 151 -8.72 -6.63 -19.12
C ARG A 151 -7.66 -7.40 -18.32
N ASP A 152 -6.40 -7.08 -18.57
CA ASP A 152 -5.26 -7.61 -17.82
C ASP A 152 -5.47 -7.41 -16.31
N LEU A 153 -5.29 -8.47 -15.52
CA LEU A 153 -5.46 -8.45 -14.07
C LEU A 153 -4.11 -8.23 -13.39
N PRO A 154 -3.83 -7.05 -12.81
CA PRO A 154 -2.58 -6.81 -12.11
C PRO A 154 -2.53 -7.64 -10.81
N LEU A 155 -1.46 -8.43 -10.67
CA LEU A 155 -1.21 -9.26 -9.50
C LEU A 155 -0.45 -8.51 -8.42
N THR A 156 0.42 -7.59 -8.80
CA THR A 156 1.25 -6.82 -7.87
C THR A 156 0.55 -5.55 -7.41
N GLY A 157 0.65 -5.26 -6.11
CA GLY A 157 0.14 -4.02 -5.52
C GLY A 157 0.88 -2.76 -5.97
N VAL A 158 0.37 -1.60 -5.55
CA VAL A 158 0.99 -0.30 -5.81
C VAL A 158 2.14 -0.07 -4.81
N GLY A 159 3.33 0.30 -5.26
CA GLY A 159 4.48 0.48 -4.38
C GLY A 159 5.80 0.68 -5.11
N GLN A 160 6.91 0.52 -4.39
CA GLN A 160 8.25 0.52 -4.97
C GLN A 160 8.36 -0.61 -6.02
N PRO A 161 9.00 -0.35 -7.17
CA PRO A 161 9.26 -1.37 -8.16
C PRO A 161 10.11 -2.49 -7.53
N MET A 162 9.68 -3.73 -7.69
CA MET A 162 10.50 -4.87 -7.29
C MET A 162 11.79 -4.94 -8.12
N ALA A 163 12.79 -5.63 -7.58
CA ALA A 163 14.01 -5.90 -8.33
C ALA A 163 13.66 -6.69 -9.59
N LEU A 164 14.33 -6.39 -10.72
CA LEU A 164 14.01 -7.02 -11.99
C LEU A 164 14.19 -8.55 -11.93
N ALA A 165 15.28 -9.01 -11.30
CA ALA A 165 15.52 -10.43 -11.08
C ALA A 165 14.41 -11.11 -10.26
N GLU A 166 13.87 -10.44 -9.23
CA GLU A 166 12.76 -10.99 -8.42
C GLU A 166 11.45 -11.03 -9.21
N LEU A 167 11.21 -10.02 -10.06
CA LEU A 167 10.04 -9.94 -10.95
C LEU A 167 10.06 -11.10 -11.96
N GLU A 168 11.21 -11.31 -12.60
CA GLU A 168 11.43 -12.37 -13.58
C GLU A 168 11.31 -13.75 -12.94
N ALA A 169 12.01 -13.97 -11.82
CA ALA A 169 11.93 -15.24 -11.10
C ALA A 169 10.51 -15.54 -10.61
N SER A 170 9.77 -14.53 -10.13
CA SER A 170 8.38 -14.69 -9.71
C SER A 170 7.43 -14.92 -10.89
N GLY A 171 7.66 -14.21 -12.00
CA GLY A 171 6.89 -14.36 -13.24
C GLY A 171 7.09 -15.72 -13.90
N ALA A 172 8.34 -16.18 -14.02
CA ALA A 172 8.68 -17.48 -14.59
C ALA A 172 8.13 -18.64 -13.74
N ARG A 173 8.21 -18.53 -12.40
CA ARG A 173 7.60 -19.52 -11.48
C ARG A 173 6.08 -19.59 -11.67
N LEU A 174 5.41 -18.45 -11.78
CA LEU A 174 3.96 -18.42 -11.99
C LEU A 174 3.56 -18.96 -13.37
N ALA A 175 4.31 -18.61 -14.42
CA ALA A 175 4.08 -19.08 -15.77
C ALA A 175 4.23 -20.62 -15.87
N SER A 176 5.27 -21.16 -15.24
CA SER A 176 5.50 -22.61 -15.13
C SER A 176 4.36 -23.30 -14.36
N PHE A 177 3.94 -22.75 -13.22
CA PHE A 177 2.83 -23.29 -12.44
C PHE A 177 1.49 -23.29 -13.19
N LEU A 178 1.25 -22.29 -14.03
CA LEU A 178 0.02 -22.18 -14.82
C LEU A 178 0.11 -22.86 -16.18
N ASN A 179 1.28 -23.34 -16.58
CA ASN A 179 1.58 -23.87 -17.91
C ASN A 179 1.19 -22.90 -19.07
N VAL A 180 1.47 -21.60 -18.88
CA VAL A 180 1.19 -20.54 -19.85
C VAL A 180 2.47 -19.76 -20.20
N PRO A 181 2.57 -19.14 -21.38
CA PRO A 181 3.75 -18.35 -21.75
C PRO A 181 3.93 -17.11 -20.87
N LEU A 182 5.19 -16.71 -20.69
CA LEU A 182 5.59 -15.42 -20.11
C LEU A 182 5.74 -14.38 -21.23
N GLN A 183 5.09 -13.23 -21.10
CA GLN A 183 5.12 -12.11 -22.07
C GLN A 183 5.71 -10.86 -21.42
N GLY A 184 6.40 -10.02 -22.20
CA GLY A 184 6.91 -8.72 -21.74
C GLY A 184 8.40 -8.66 -21.39
N LEU A 185 9.16 -9.71 -21.73
CA LEU A 185 10.62 -9.71 -21.76
C LEU A 185 11.05 -9.53 -23.22
N ASN A 186 11.39 -8.31 -23.61
CA ASN A 186 12.04 -8.01 -24.89
C ASN A 186 13.41 -7.38 -24.61
#